data_AF-A0A2P2D388-F1
#
_entry.id   AF-A0A2P2D388-F1
#
_cell.length_a   1.000
_cell.length_b   1.000
_cell.length_c   1.000
_cell.angle_alpha   90.00
_cell.angle_beta   90.00
_cell.angle_gamma   90.00
#
_symmetry.space_group_name_H-M   'P 1'
#
loop_
_entity.id
_entity.type
_entity.pdbx_description
1 polymer ?
#
loop_
_entity_poly.entity_id
_entity_poly.type
_entity_poly.pdbx_seq_one_letter_code
_entity_poly.pdbx_strand_id
1 'polypeptide(L)'
;MPWASFADLQFRILLSILWISEVLLRGSRKAYFAGILICFIWFLGIKSDPNKFGHDYRAFRRAVASFPEKFEPGLLIAHHGFCEFIKFYKEYDCLSWKPDDKAKKELPKDSEIFRIVKGFSYRELDLAFDLKGKKIFKAPIISLDNYLLVKESDWDYFHSTKEEERDEESLSRIESWINPFRERPNFILKKYEGSK
;
A
#
# COMPACT_ATOMS: atom_id res chain seq x y z
N MET A 1 -10.04 4.67 -5.47
CA MET A 1 -9.59 5.46 -6.64
C MET A 1 -10.01 4.73 -7.90
N PRO A 2 -10.22 5.47 -8.99
CA PRO A 2 -11.07 5.08 -10.11
C PRO A 2 -10.44 4.08 -11.09
N TRP A 3 -9.30 3.49 -10.80
CA TRP A 3 -8.52 2.80 -11.85
C TRP A 3 -8.94 1.34 -11.97
N ALA A 4 -9.24 0.70 -10.83
CA ALA A 4 -9.99 -0.55 -10.81
C ALA A 4 -11.41 -0.36 -11.38
N SER A 5 -12.04 0.82 -11.18
CA SER A 5 -13.31 1.13 -11.85
C SER A 5 -13.15 1.47 -13.32
N PHE A 6 -11.98 1.90 -13.79
CA PHE A 6 -11.75 2.23 -15.20
C PHE A 6 -11.48 0.98 -16.01
N ALA A 7 -10.67 0.04 -15.50
CA ALA A 7 -10.50 -1.27 -16.15
C ALA A 7 -11.82 -2.07 -16.14
N ASP A 8 -12.58 -2.04 -15.04
CA ASP A 8 -13.91 -2.64 -14.96
C ASP A 8 -14.91 -1.93 -15.89
N LEU A 9 -14.89 -0.59 -15.98
CA LEU A 9 -15.72 0.18 -16.91
C LEU A 9 -15.35 -0.08 -18.38
N GLN A 10 -14.06 -0.10 -18.72
CA GLN A 10 -13.57 -0.43 -20.07
C GLN A 10 -13.91 -1.87 -20.45
N PHE A 11 -13.78 -2.81 -19.52
CA PHE A 11 -14.17 -4.20 -19.71
C PHE A 11 -15.68 -4.35 -19.91
N ARG A 12 -16.49 -3.63 -19.11
CA ARG A 12 -17.96 -3.59 -19.28
C ARG A 12 -18.37 -2.94 -20.60
N ILE A 13 -17.72 -1.85 -21.00
CA ILE A 13 -17.93 -1.19 -22.31
C ILE A 13 -17.60 -2.18 -23.43
N LEU A 14 -16.47 -2.88 -23.35
CA LEU A 14 -16.07 -3.89 -24.33
C LEU A 14 -17.10 -5.04 -24.42
N LEU A 15 -17.54 -5.57 -23.28
CA LEU A 15 -18.56 -6.63 -23.24
C LEU A 15 -19.91 -6.15 -23.80
N SER A 16 -20.31 -4.90 -23.52
CA SER A 16 -21.51 -4.31 -24.10
C SER A 16 -21.41 -4.15 -25.61
N ILE A 17 -20.25 -3.72 -26.13
CA ILE A 17 -20.00 -3.62 -27.58
C ILE A 17 -20.05 -5.00 -28.23
N LEU A 18 -19.39 -6.00 -27.64
CA LEU A 18 -19.40 -7.38 -28.14
C LEU A 18 -20.83 -7.95 -28.14
N TRP A 19 -21.60 -7.73 -27.07
CA TRP A 19 -22.97 -8.19 -26.99
C TRP A 19 -23.87 -7.53 -28.05
N ILE A 20 -23.78 -6.22 -28.21
CA ILE A 20 -24.52 -5.48 -29.25
C ILE A 20 -24.13 -5.97 -30.65
N SER A 21 -22.84 -6.22 -30.89
CA SER A 21 -22.36 -6.75 -32.17
C SER A 21 -22.91 -8.13 -32.49
N GLU A 22 -23.02 -9.03 -31.51
CA GLU A 22 -23.60 -10.36 -31.66
C GLU A 22 -25.12 -10.31 -31.90
N VAL A 23 -25.84 -9.36 -31.28
CA VAL A 23 -27.27 -9.15 -31.53
C VAL A 23 -27.54 -8.61 -32.94
N LEU A 24 -26.62 -7.78 -33.47
CA LEU A 24 -26.71 -7.21 -34.81
C LEU A 24 -26.30 -8.21 -35.92
N LEU A 25 -25.39 -9.15 -35.62
CA LEU A 25 -24.99 -10.24 -36.52
C LEU A 25 -26.03 -11.37 -36.51
N ARG A 26 -27.17 -11.15 -37.18
CA ARG A 26 -28.23 -12.17 -37.33
C ARG A 26 -27.74 -13.43 -38.05
N GLY A 27 -28.01 -14.60 -37.45
CA GLY A 27 -28.32 -15.81 -38.22
C GLY A 27 -27.64 -17.14 -37.84
N SER A 28 -26.69 -17.16 -36.90
CA SER A 28 -26.00 -18.40 -36.51
C SER A 28 -26.35 -18.85 -35.10
N ARG A 29 -26.65 -20.14 -34.89
CA ARG A 29 -26.81 -20.73 -33.55
C ARG A 29 -25.59 -20.46 -32.66
N LYS A 30 -24.38 -20.34 -33.25
CA LYS A 30 -23.14 -20.05 -32.51
C LYS A 30 -23.12 -18.62 -31.94
N ALA A 31 -23.66 -17.65 -32.67
CA ALA A 31 -23.77 -16.24 -32.23
C ALA A 31 -24.70 -16.11 -31.00
N TYR A 32 -25.78 -16.89 -30.97
CA TYR A 32 -26.69 -16.92 -29.81
C TYR A 32 -26.01 -17.46 -28.54
N PHE A 33 -25.22 -18.54 -28.66
CA PHE A 33 -24.44 -19.06 -27.52
C PHE A 33 -23.36 -18.07 -27.06
N ALA A 34 -22.66 -17.40 -28.00
CA ALA A 34 -21.69 -16.36 -27.68
C ALA A 34 -22.35 -15.18 -26.94
N GLY A 35 -23.51 -14.72 -27.40
CA GLY A 35 -24.29 -13.67 -26.75
C GLY A 35 -24.72 -14.03 -25.33
N ILE A 36 -25.20 -15.25 -25.09
CA ILE A 36 -25.53 -15.74 -23.74
C ILE A 36 -24.30 -15.79 -22.85
N LEU A 37 -23.17 -16.28 -23.36
CA LEU A 37 -21.91 -16.35 -22.63
C LEU A 37 -21.41 -14.96 -22.23
N ILE A 38 -21.49 -13.98 -23.15
CA ILE A 38 -21.13 -12.58 -22.88
C ILE A 38 -22.04 -11.97 -21.81
N CYS A 39 -23.36 -12.18 -21.89
CA CYS A 39 -24.31 -11.76 -20.85
C CYS A 39 -23.99 -12.38 -19.48
N PHE A 40 -23.65 -13.66 -19.46
CA PHE A 40 -23.31 -14.37 -18.24
C PHE A 40 -22.03 -13.82 -17.61
N ILE A 41 -20.96 -13.60 -18.40
CA ILE A 41 -19.72 -12.97 -17.95
C ILE A 41 -19.97 -11.55 -17.44
N TRP A 42 -20.82 -10.77 -18.12
CA TRP A 42 -21.21 -9.42 -17.70
C TRP A 42 -21.92 -9.44 -16.34
N PHE A 43 -22.85 -10.38 -16.13
CA PHE A 43 -23.54 -10.55 -14.85
C PHE A 43 -22.59 -10.97 -13.71
N LEU A 44 -21.61 -11.83 -13.99
CA LEU A 44 -20.54 -12.17 -13.03
C LEU A 44 -19.65 -10.96 -12.71
N GLY A 45 -19.40 -10.08 -13.68
CA GLY A 45 -18.69 -8.81 -13.49
C GLY A 45 -19.38 -7.90 -12.47
N ILE A 46 -20.72 -7.78 -12.53
CA ILE A 46 -21.50 -6.99 -11.54
C ILE A 46 -21.42 -7.57 -10.14
N LYS A 47 -21.39 -8.91 -10.02
CA LYS A 47 -21.25 -9.59 -8.73
C LYS A 47 -19.82 -9.59 -8.19
N SER A 48 -18.84 -9.14 -8.96
CA SER A 48 -17.47 -9.00 -8.47
C SER A 48 -17.41 -7.87 -7.44
N ASP A 49 -16.95 -8.20 -6.24
CA ASP A 49 -16.85 -7.25 -5.12
C ASP A 49 -15.94 -6.06 -5.51
N PRO A 50 -16.48 -4.83 -5.58
CA PRO A 50 -15.72 -3.64 -5.95
C PRO A 50 -14.58 -3.35 -4.95
N ASN A 51 -14.65 -3.91 -3.74
CA ASN A 51 -13.62 -3.74 -2.71
C ASN A 51 -12.45 -4.73 -2.86
N LYS A 52 -12.55 -5.78 -3.68
CA LYS A 52 -11.42 -6.73 -3.88
C LYS A 52 -10.21 -6.08 -4.53
N PHE A 53 -10.41 -5.02 -5.32
CA PHE A 53 -9.35 -4.31 -6.04
C PHE A 53 -9.21 -2.84 -5.62
N GLY A 54 -10.06 -2.37 -4.70
CA GLY A 54 -10.03 -1.01 -4.17
C GLY A 54 -9.16 -0.90 -2.92
N HIS A 55 -8.44 0.21 -2.77
CA HIS A 55 -7.83 0.53 -1.48
C HIS A 55 -8.90 0.83 -0.43
N ASP A 56 -8.65 0.46 0.82
CA ASP A 56 -9.56 0.74 1.95
C ASP A 56 -9.44 2.20 2.42
N TYR A 57 -10.01 3.12 1.62
CA TYR A 57 -10.00 4.55 1.92
C TYR A 57 -10.74 4.90 3.22
N ARG A 58 -11.68 4.05 3.66
CA ARG A 58 -12.37 4.29 4.92
C ARG A 58 -11.42 4.06 6.08
N ALA A 59 -10.64 2.98 6.05
CA ALA A 59 -9.57 2.75 7.03
C ALA A 59 -8.49 3.85 6.95
N PHE A 60 -8.06 4.26 5.75
CA PHE A 60 -7.05 5.33 5.62
C PHE A 60 -7.54 6.66 6.22
N ARG A 61 -8.81 7.02 5.97
CA ARG A 61 -9.39 8.25 6.52
C ARG A 61 -9.43 8.21 8.05
N ARG A 62 -9.81 7.08 8.65
CA ARG A 62 -9.79 6.90 10.11
C ARG A 62 -8.36 6.98 10.65
N ALA A 63 -7.42 6.30 10.01
CA ALA A 63 -6.01 6.32 10.40
C ALA A 63 -5.43 7.75 10.37
N VAL A 64 -5.67 8.52 9.31
CA VAL A 64 -5.21 9.91 9.19
C VAL A 64 -5.90 10.85 10.18
N ALA A 65 -7.18 10.60 10.51
CA ALA A 65 -7.88 11.35 11.54
C ALA A 65 -7.30 11.11 12.95
N SER A 66 -6.66 9.97 13.17
CA SER A 66 -5.98 9.61 14.43
C SER A 66 -4.54 10.14 14.54
N PHE A 67 -4.06 10.92 13.56
CA PHE A 67 -2.74 11.53 13.65
C PHE A 67 -2.69 12.53 14.81
N PRO A 68 -1.54 12.70 15.49
CA PRO A 68 -1.39 13.74 16.50
C PRO A 68 -1.66 15.13 15.89
N GLU A 69 -2.27 16.03 16.67
CA GLU A 69 -2.65 17.37 16.19
C GLU A 69 -1.46 18.19 15.66
N LYS A 70 -0.27 18.01 16.24
CA LYS A 70 0.98 18.67 15.85
C LYS A 70 1.97 17.66 15.25
N PHE A 71 1.52 16.91 14.24
CA PHE A 71 2.37 15.95 13.56
C PHE A 71 2.93 16.53 12.26
N GLU A 72 4.24 16.76 12.23
CA GLU A 72 4.99 17.27 11.07
C GLU A 72 6.17 16.33 10.79
N PRO A 73 5.93 15.18 10.14
CA PRO A 73 7.00 14.27 9.79
C PRO A 73 7.85 14.87 8.66
N GLY A 74 9.17 14.62 8.69
CA GLY A 74 10.01 14.91 7.52
C GLY A 74 9.64 14.02 6.34
N LEU A 75 9.40 12.74 6.64
CA LEU A 75 9.02 11.75 5.65
C LEU A 75 8.19 10.64 6.30
N LEU A 76 7.14 10.23 5.60
CA LEU A 76 6.36 9.04 5.94
C LEU A 76 6.70 7.86 5.05
N ILE A 77 6.62 6.67 5.62
CA ILE A 77 6.72 5.41 4.89
C ILE A 77 5.43 4.64 5.10
N ALA A 78 4.74 4.28 4.02
CA ALA A 78 3.52 3.49 4.07
C ALA A 78 3.36 2.69 2.77
N HIS A 79 2.49 1.68 2.75
CA HIS A 79 2.21 1.00 1.48
C HIS A 79 1.62 1.96 0.44
N HIS A 80 1.82 1.64 -0.84
CA HIS A 80 1.59 2.53 -1.97
C HIS A 80 0.25 3.29 -1.95
N GLY A 81 -0.88 2.57 -1.85
CA GLY A 81 -2.20 3.19 -1.82
C GLY A 81 -2.44 4.13 -0.64
N PHE A 82 -1.78 3.91 0.49
CA PHE A 82 -1.86 4.82 1.64
C PHE A 82 -0.98 6.06 1.41
N CYS A 83 0.21 5.91 0.83
CA CYS A 83 1.01 7.08 0.45
C CYS A 83 0.31 8.01 -0.53
N GLU A 84 -0.37 7.48 -1.55
CA GLU A 84 -1.17 8.29 -2.46
C GLU A 84 -2.27 9.06 -1.74
N PHE A 85 -2.95 8.40 -0.79
CA PHE A 85 -3.99 9.02 0.00
C PHE A 85 -3.46 10.13 0.92
N ILE A 86 -2.35 9.89 1.62
CA ILE A 86 -1.71 10.86 2.51
C ILE A 86 -1.26 12.09 1.72
N LYS A 87 -0.59 11.87 0.58
CA LYS A 87 -0.13 12.95 -0.29
C LYS A 87 -1.29 13.83 -0.77
N PHE A 88 -2.42 13.22 -1.10
CA PHE A 88 -3.61 13.97 -1.54
C PHE A 88 -4.34 14.68 -0.39
N TYR A 89 -4.39 14.09 0.81
CA TYR A 89 -5.24 14.59 1.90
C TYR A 89 -4.53 15.47 2.93
N LYS A 90 -3.22 15.24 3.16
CA LYS A 90 -2.40 15.96 4.15
C LYS A 90 -1.17 16.63 3.54
N GLU A 91 -0.86 16.35 2.28
CA GLU A 91 0.32 16.89 1.57
C GLU A 91 1.66 16.50 2.23
N TYR A 92 1.68 15.48 3.10
CA TYR A 92 2.93 14.96 3.64
C TYR A 92 3.69 14.16 2.58
N ASP A 93 5.02 14.29 2.60
CA ASP A 93 5.88 13.45 1.81
C ASP A 93 5.81 12.00 2.30
N CYS A 94 5.51 11.08 1.37
CA CYS A 94 5.35 9.67 1.66
C CYS A 94 6.03 8.80 0.61
N LEU A 95 6.84 7.84 1.05
CA LEU A 95 7.48 6.83 0.21
C LEU A 95 6.88 5.46 0.44
N SER A 96 6.63 4.74 -0.66
CA SER A 96 6.19 3.35 -0.65
C SER A 96 7.32 2.33 -0.65
N TRP A 97 8.51 2.77 -0.22
CA TRP A 97 9.78 2.03 -0.24
C TRP A 97 10.59 2.46 0.97
N LYS A 98 11.56 1.65 1.36
CA LYS A 98 12.58 2.08 2.31
C LYS A 98 13.38 3.25 1.70
N PRO A 99 13.61 4.35 2.44
CA PRO A 99 14.32 5.52 1.93
C PRO A 99 15.79 5.20 1.67
N ASP A 100 16.26 5.58 0.49
CA ASP A 100 17.67 5.49 0.12
C ASP A 100 18.50 6.60 0.80
N ASP A 101 19.82 6.48 0.74
CA ASP A 101 20.73 7.48 1.33
C ASP A 101 20.56 8.87 0.73
N LYS A 102 20.09 8.96 -0.52
CA LYS A 102 19.83 10.23 -1.19
C LYS A 102 18.61 10.92 -0.57
N ALA A 103 17.49 10.22 -0.45
CA ALA A 103 16.28 10.73 0.18
C ALA A 103 16.57 11.16 1.63
N LYS A 104 17.34 10.37 2.39
CA LYS A 104 17.74 10.72 3.75
C LYS A 104 18.58 12.01 3.81
N LYS A 105 19.41 12.30 2.80
CA LYS A 105 20.24 13.51 2.72
C LYS A 105 19.48 14.76 2.28
N GLU A 106 18.41 14.58 1.51
CA GLU A 106 17.56 15.69 1.03
C GLU A 106 16.60 16.20 2.11
N LEU A 107 16.38 15.41 3.17
CA LEU A 107 15.54 15.79 4.30
C LEU A 107 16.19 16.88 5.17
N PRO A 108 15.39 17.78 5.77
CA PRO A 108 15.87 18.73 6.76
C PRO A 108 16.56 18.03 7.94
N LYS A 109 17.65 18.63 8.47
CA LYS A 109 18.55 17.99 9.46
C LYS A 109 17.86 17.53 10.75
N ASP A 110 16.76 18.16 11.14
CA ASP A 110 16.01 17.85 12.37
C ASP A 110 14.70 17.10 12.09
N SER A 111 14.50 16.64 10.85
CA SER A 111 13.27 15.99 10.46
C SER A 111 13.32 14.49 10.72
N GLU A 112 12.25 13.96 11.31
CA GLU A 112 12.14 12.55 11.64
C GLU A 112 11.39 11.79 10.56
N ILE A 113 11.83 10.55 10.33
CA ILE A 113 11.18 9.61 9.41
C ILE A 113 10.30 8.67 10.22
N PHE A 114 9.03 8.60 9.87
CA PHE A 114 8.08 7.70 10.51
C PHE A 114 7.52 6.69 9.51
N ARG A 115 7.19 5.51 10.00
CA ARG A 115 6.57 4.43 9.23
C ARG A 115 5.20 4.10 9.78
N ILE A 116 4.25 3.94 8.87
CA ILE A 116 2.94 3.39 9.15
C ILE A 116 3.01 1.88 8.90
N VAL A 117 2.80 1.11 9.96
CA VAL A 117 2.90 -0.34 10.01
C VAL A 117 1.51 -0.96 10.15
N LYS A 118 1.30 -2.14 9.56
CA LYS A 118 0.09 -2.95 9.73
C LYS A 118 0.44 -4.40 10.07
N GLY A 119 -0.44 -5.07 10.80
CA GLY A 119 -0.28 -6.49 11.14
C GLY A 119 0.48 -6.77 12.43
N PHE A 120 0.72 -5.72 13.23
CA PHE A 120 1.30 -5.79 14.56
C PHE A 120 0.36 -5.12 15.55
N SER A 121 0.28 -5.67 16.77
CA SER A 121 -0.46 -5.01 17.85
C SER A 121 0.43 -4.01 18.58
N TYR A 122 -0.16 -2.97 19.16
CA TYR A 122 0.59 -2.02 20.00
C TYR A 122 1.38 -2.76 21.08
N ARG A 123 0.74 -3.71 21.77
CA ARG A 123 1.33 -4.48 22.86
C ARG A 123 2.53 -5.32 22.40
N GLU A 124 2.45 -5.89 21.21
CA GLU A 124 3.53 -6.68 20.64
C GLU A 124 4.79 -5.83 20.39
N LEU A 125 4.63 -4.64 19.81
CA LEU A 125 5.76 -3.73 19.57
C LEU A 125 6.27 -3.11 20.88
N ASP A 126 5.37 -2.74 21.80
CA ASP A 126 5.73 -2.13 23.08
C ASP A 126 6.51 -3.09 24.01
N LEU A 127 6.28 -4.39 23.86
CA LEU A 127 6.99 -5.46 24.58
C LEU A 127 8.16 -6.06 23.78
N ALA A 128 8.57 -5.44 22.67
CA ALA A 128 9.69 -5.92 21.89
C ALA A 128 11.02 -5.50 22.54
N PHE A 129 11.84 -6.50 22.89
CA PHE A 129 13.18 -6.33 23.45
C PHE A 129 14.22 -6.99 22.54
N ASP A 130 15.43 -6.44 22.51
CA ASP A 130 16.57 -7.06 21.85
C ASP A 130 17.10 -8.27 22.64
N LEU A 131 18.05 -8.99 22.05
CA LEU A 131 18.75 -10.11 22.69
C LEU A 131 19.49 -9.74 23.99
N LYS A 132 19.65 -8.44 24.27
CA LYS A 132 20.31 -7.88 25.46
C LYS A 132 19.30 -7.32 26.48
N GLY A 133 18.00 -7.53 26.26
CA GLY A 133 16.92 -7.05 27.14
C GLY A 133 16.65 -5.55 27.06
N LYS A 134 17.11 -4.85 26.03
CA LYS A 134 16.83 -3.43 25.79
C LYS A 134 15.57 -3.27 24.93
N LYS A 135 14.71 -2.33 25.31
CA LYS A 135 13.50 -2.01 24.55
C LYS A 135 13.87 -1.49 23.16
N ILE A 136 13.26 -2.09 22.13
CA ILE A 136 13.53 -1.77 20.73
C ILE A 136 12.91 -0.43 20.35
N PHE A 137 11.60 -0.28 20.62
CA PHE A 137 10.86 0.95 20.34
C PHE A 137 11.02 1.94 21.48
N LYS A 138 11.87 2.95 21.26
CA LYS A 138 12.18 4.01 22.23
C LYS A 138 11.26 5.21 22.06
N ALA A 139 10.89 5.50 20.81
CA ALA A 139 9.90 6.52 20.50
C ALA A 139 8.47 5.99 20.80
N PRO A 140 7.52 6.88 21.14
CA PRO A 140 6.12 6.50 21.31
C PRO A 140 5.56 5.84 20.05
N ILE A 141 4.93 4.67 20.22
CA ILE A 141 4.14 4.02 19.17
C ILE A 141 2.76 4.66 19.18
N ILE A 142 2.27 5.16 18.04
CA ILE A 142 0.97 5.84 17.96
C ILE A 142 -0.02 4.93 17.25
N SER A 143 -1.18 4.69 17.88
CA SER A 143 -2.24 3.88 17.27
C SER A 143 -3.05 4.69 16.26
N LEU A 144 -3.13 4.19 15.04
CA LEU A 144 -3.80 4.81 13.89
C LEU A 144 -4.93 3.89 13.37
N ASP A 145 -5.92 3.60 14.21
CA ASP A 145 -6.99 2.62 13.93
C ASP A 145 -6.38 1.21 13.70
N ASN A 146 -6.41 0.72 12.46
CA ASN A 146 -5.85 -0.58 12.09
C ASN A 146 -4.35 -0.54 11.75
N TYR A 147 -3.69 0.58 12.00
CA TYR A 147 -2.27 0.82 11.73
C TYR A 147 -1.56 1.31 12.99
N LEU A 148 -0.24 1.22 12.99
CA LEU A 148 0.62 1.82 14.02
C LEU A 148 1.60 2.76 13.35
N LEU A 149 1.86 3.91 13.95
CA LEU A 149 2.95 4.80 13.56
C LEU A 149 4.14 4.54 14.46
N VAL A 150 5.29 4.30 13.85
CA VAL A 150 6.56 4.06 14.55
C VAL A 150 7.68 4.88 13.91
N LYS A 151 8.74 5.16 14.67
CA LYS A 151 9.94 5.80 14.12
C LYS A 151 10.70 4.80 13.25
N GLU A 152 11.17 5.24 12.07
CA GLU A 152 11.83 4.34 11.12
C GLU A 152 13.10 3.70 11.69
N SER A 153 13.86 4.44 12.51
CA SER A 153 15.07 3.92 13.16
C SER A 153 14.79 2.74 14.09
N ASP A 154 13.66 2.80 14.81
CA ASP A 154 13.26 1.77 15.76
C ASP A 154 12.71 0.55 15.00
N TRP A 155 12.03 0.78 13.87
CA TRP A 155 11.57 -0.27 12.97
C TRP A 155 12.70 -1.03 12.28
N ASP A 156 13.72 -0.31 11.77
CA ASP A 156 14.91 -0.92 11.19
C ASP A 156 15.66 -1.77 12.24
N TYR A 157 15.74 -1.27 13.47
CA TYR A 157 16.32 -2.04 14.57
C TYR A 157 15.50 -3.28 14.92
N PHE A 158 14.16 -3.16 14.93
CA PHE A 158 13.26 -4.30 15.10
C PHE A 158 13.46 -5.35 14.02
N HIS A 159 13.53 -4.96 12.74
CA HIS A 159 13.76 -5.87 11.62
C HIS A 159 15.07 -6.63 11.78
N SER A 160 16.19 -5.93 12.03
CA SER A 160 17.50 -6.57 12.23
C SER A 160 17.51 -7.55 13.42
N THR A 161 16.82 -7.22 14.52
CA THR A 161 16.71 -8.11 15.68
C THR A 161 15.94 -9.38 15.32
N LYS A 162 14.87 -9.27 14.53
CA LYS A 162 14.08 -10.41 14.06
C LYS A 162 14.83 -11.29 13.05
N GLU A 163 15.70 -10.70 12.24
CA GLU A 163 16.64 -11.46 11.40
C GLU A 163 17.64 -12.26 12.25
N GLU A 164 18.21 -11.66 13.29
CA GLU A 164 19.14 -12.35 14.22
C GLU A 164 18.45 -13.49 14.99
N GLU A 165 17.22 -13.26 15.45
CA GLU A 165 16.38 -14.26 16.14
C GLU A 165 15.87 -15.37 15.21
N ARG A 166 15.92 -15.17 13.89
CA ARG A 166 15.30 -16.05 12.88
C ARG A 166 13.81 -16.27 13.12
N ASP A 167 13.11 -15.21 13.56
CA ASP A 167 11.68 -15.22 13.80
C ASP A 167 10.92 -15.09 12.46
N GLU A 168 10.69 -16.22 11.80
CA GLU A 168 10.05 -16.27 10.49
C GLU A 168 8.63 -15.66 10.48
N GLU A 169 7.88 -15.79 11.57
CA GLU A 169 6.53 -15.24 11.68
C GLU A 169 6.57 -13.71 11.66
N SER A 170 7.42 -13.10 12.47
CA SER A 170 7.61 -11.64 12.47
C SER A 170 8.19 -11.15 11.13
N LEU A 171 9.20 -11.84 10.59
CA LEU A 171 9.82 -11.49 9.32
C LEU A 171 8.81 -11.54 8.16
N SER A 172 7.93 -12.53 8.09
CA SER A 172 6.90 -12.61 7.04
C SER A 172 5.93 -11.42 7.04
N ARG A 173 5.69 -10.83 8.22
CA ARG A 173 4.83 -9.65 8.40
C ARG A 173 5.58 -8.36 8.10
N ILE A 174 6.84 -8.25 8.54
CA ILE A 174 7.74 -7.12 8.24
C ILE A 174 8.01 -7.05 6.74
N GLU A 175 8.35 -8.17 6.11
CA GLU A 175 8.74 -8.28 4.71
C GLU A 175 7.55 -8.48 3.76
N SER A 176 6.46 -7.77 4.04
CA SER A 176 5.24 -7.86 3.25
C SER A 176 5.06 -6.66 2.32
N TRP A 177 4.21 -6.79 1.30
CA TRP A 177 3.85 -5.65 0.45
C TRP A 177 3.14 -4.53 1.22
N ILE A 178 2.58 -4.85 2.40
CA ILE A 178 1.88 -3.91 3.28
C ILE A 178 2.87 -3.09 4.10
N ASN A 179 4.02 -3.67 4.46
CA ASN A 179 5.09 -3.02 5.20
C ASN A 179 6.33 -2.91 4.29
N PRO A 180 6.47 -1.83 3.50
CA PRO A 180 7.49 -1.78 2.45
C PRO A 180 8.92 -1.77 3.01
N PHE A 181 9.60 -2.91 2.92
CA PHE A 181 10.92 -3.15 3.53
C PHE A 181 12.10 -2.92 2.58
N ARG A 182 11.86 -2.98 1.26
CA ARG A 182 12.91 -2.86 0.24
C ARG A 182 13.12 -1.41 -0.18
N GLU A 183 14.37 -1.08 -0.47
CA GLU A 183 14.72 0.16 -1.16
C GLU A 183 14.21 0.14 -2.61
N ARG A 184 14.09 1.33 -3.19
CA ARG A 184 13.67 1.47 -4.59
C ARG A 184 14.74 0.87 -5.52
N PRO A 185 14.38 -0.01 -6.48
CA PRO A 185 15.35 -0.58 -7.40
C PRO A 185 16.11 0.46 -8.25
N ASN A 186 17.43 0.29 -8.38
CA ASN A 186 18.34 1.22 -9.06
C ASN A 186 17.99 1.48 -10.54
N PHE A 187 17.38 0.53 -11.25
CA PHE A 187 17.02 0.73 -12.66
C PHE A 187 15.91 1.77 -12.85
N ILE A 188 15.10 2.05 -11.83
CA ILE A 188 14.11 3.14 -11.84
C ILE A 188 14.83 4.49 -11.70
N LEU A 189 15.94 4.53 -10.97
CA LEU A 189 16.74 5.74 -10.73
C LEU A 189 17.51 6.19 -11.98
N LYS A 190 17.95 5.24 -12.83
CA LYS A 190 18.76 5.51 -14.03
C LYS A 190 18.13 6.44 -15.06
N LYS A 191 16.80 6.61 -15.07
CA LYS A 191 16.13 7.48 -16.05
C LYS A 191 16.53 8.96 -15.91
N TYR A 192 17.10 9.36 -14.77
CA TYR A 192 17.53 10.74 -14.51
C TYR A 192 19.04 10.99 -14.73
N GLU A 193 19.87 9.96 -14.88
CA GLU A 193 21.32 10.13 -15.03
C GLU A 193 21.78 10.21 -16.49
N GLY A 194 20.91 9.89 -17.46
CA GLY A 194 21.20 9.93 -18.90
C GLY A 194 20.81 11.22 -19.63
N SER A 195 20.51 12.30 -18.90
CA SER A 195 20.21 13.63 -19.48
C SER A 195 21.24 14.65 -19.02
N LYS A 196 22.46 14.52 -19.54
CA LYS A 196 23.47 15.58 -19.57
C LYS A 196 24.01 15.68 -20.98
#